data_AF-A0A4P9Z1N6-F1
#
_entry.id   AF-A0A4P9Z1N6-F1
#
_cell.length_a   1.000
_cell.length_b   1.000
_cell.length_c   1.000
_cell.angle_alpha   90.00
_cell.angle_beta   90.00
_cell.angle_gamma   90.00
#
_symmetry.space_group_name_H-M   'P 1'
#
loop_
_entity.id
_entity.type
_entity.pdbx_description
1 polymer ?
#
loop_
_entity_poly.entity_id
_entity_poly.type
_entity_poly.pdbx_seq_one_letter_code
_entity_poly.pdbx_strand_id
1 'polypeptide(L)' 'MSDASRSERRFNRSMTIEELKIRLEPITGVPPSAQTLALYDKDRLVTGIDGDDRMLGYFSPEDYMELR' A
#
# COMPACT_ATOMS: atom_id res chain seq x y z
N MET A 1 4.20 16.93 -17.50
CA MET A 1 3.73 16.74 -16.12
C MET A 1 4.25 15.40 -15.67
N SER A 2 5.07 15.37 -14.63
CA SER A 2 5.84 14.19 -14.20
C SER A 2 4.91 13.03 -13.94
N ASP A 3 5.15 11.93 -14.66
CA ASP A 3 4.56 10.62 -14.44
C ASP A 3 4.77 10.26 -12.96
N ALA A 4 3.73 10.37 -12.14
CA ALA A 4 3.79 9.90 -10.77
C ALA A 4 4.16 8.42 -10.87
N SER A 5 5.32 8.04 -10.36
CA SER A 5 5.93 6.72 -10.58
C SER A 5 4.98 5.61 -10.14
N ARG A 6 4.13 5.15 -11.06
CA ARG A 6 3.14 4.12 -10.82
C ARG A 6 3.82 2.78 -11.06
N SER A 7 4.08 2.05 -10.00
CA SER A 7 4.68 0.72 -10.09
C SER A 7 3.62 -0.33 -9.82
N GLU A 8 3.41 -1.25 -10.76
CA GLU A 8 2.62 -2.45 -10.51
C GLU A 8 3.49 -3.50 -9.82
N ARG A 9 3.03 -4.01 -8.66
CA ARG A 9 3.75 -5.02 -7.86
C ARG A 9 2.80 -6.02 -7.26
N ARG A 10 3.26 -7.26 -7.16
CA ARG A 10 2.57 -8.33 -6.43
C ARG A 10 3.01 -8.32 -4.97
N PHE A 11 2.03 -8.23 -4.07
CA PHE A 11 2.23 -8.32 -2.63
C PHE A 11 1.56 -9.58 -2.10
N ASN A 12 2.17 -10.21 -1.09
CA ASN A 12 1.57 -11.36 -0.44
C ASN A 12 0.56 -10.88 0.59
N ARG A 13 -0.68 -11.39 0.56
CA ARG A 13 -1.73 -11.04 1.53
C ARG A 13 -1.36 -11.36 2.99
N SER A 14 -0.43 -12.30 3.23
CA SER A 14 0.04 -12.63 4.57
C SER A 14 1.05 -11.64 5.14
N MET A 15 1.55 -10.69 4.35
CA MET A 15 2.52 -9.71 4.83
C MET A 15 1.88 -8.69 5.76
N THR A 16 2.60 -8.20 6.76
CA THR A 16 2.09 -7.12 7.61
C THR A 16 2.15 -5.77 6.90
N ILE A 17 1.41 -4.79 7.41
CA ILE A 17 1.48 -3.41 6.92
C ILE A 17 2.87 -2.81 7.19
N GLU A 18 3.54 -3.17 8.29
CA GLU A 18 4.93 -2.80 8.52
C GLU A 18 5.86 -3.31 7.42
N GLU A 19 5.78 -4.61 7.08
CA GLU A 19 6.56 -5.23 6.00
C GLU A 19 6.26 -4.57 4.65
N LEU A 20 5.01 -4.17 4.41
CA LEU A 20 4.61 -3.46 3.20
C LEU A 20 5.26 -2.08 3.14
N LYS A 21 5.19 -1.31 4.22
CA LYS A 21 5.78 0.03 4.30
C LYS A 21 7.30 0.01 4.12
N ILE A 22 7.99 -0.97 4.72
CA ILE A 22 9.44 -1.18 4.52
C ILE A 22 9.75 -1.42 3.04
N ARG A 23 8.92 -2.18 2.31
CA ARG A 23 9.10 -2.41 0.87
C ARG A 23 8.78 -1.18 0.01
N LEU A 24 7.91 -0.30 0.48
CA LEU A 24 7.56 0.95 -0.22
C LEU A 24 8.59 2.06 -0.02
N GLU A 25 9.35 2.05 1.08
CA GLU A 25 10.38 3.06 1.36
C GLU A 25 11.39 3.24 0.21
N PRO A 26 12.07 2.20 -0.33
CA PRO A 26 13.02 2.39 -1.43
C PRO A 26 12.36 2.84 -2.76
N ILE A 27 11.03 2.79 -2.87
CA ILE A 27 10.28 3.19 -4.06
C ILE A 27 9.82 4.65 -3.94
N THR A 28 9.33 5.02 -2.76
CA THR A 28 8.70 6.31 -2.49
C THR A 28 9.66 7.33 -1.87
N GLY A 29 10.75 6.86 -1.25
CA GLY A 29 11.63 7.68 -0.42
C GLY A 29 11.01 8.08 0.92
N VAL A 30 9.82 7.58 1.27
CA VAL A 30 9.12 7.91 2.52
C VAL A 30 9.40 6.82 3.57
N PRO A 31 9.92 7.16 4.75
CA PRO A 31 10.20 6.17 5.78
C PRO A 31 8.90 5.53 6.30
N PRO A 32 8.90 4.24 6.71
CA PRO A 32 7.69 3.52 7.11
C PRO A 32 6.81 4.23 8.14
N SER A 33 7.45 4.89 9.12
CA SER A 33 6.77 5.64 10.18
C SER A 33 6.03 6.89 9.70
N ALA A 34 6.37 7.43 8.52
CA ALA A 34 5.73 8.58 7.91
C ALA A 34 4.79 8.21 6.76
N GLN A 35 4.70 6.92 6.40
CA GLN A 35 3.78 6.47 5.35
C GLN A 35 2.35 6.38 5.89
N THR A 36 1.46 7.10 5.22
CA THR A 36 0.00 6.94 5.36
C THR A 36 -0.51 6.28 4.10
N LEU A 37 -1.23 5.17 4.24
CA LEU A 37 -1.68 4.37 3.09
C LEU A 37 -3.21 4.28 3.08
N ALA A 38 -3.77 4.30 1.88
CA ALA A 38 -5.17 3.98 1.63
C ALA A 38 -5.30 3.09 0.39
N LEU A 39 -6.27 2.18 0.44
CA LEU A 39 -6.58 1.26 -0.66
C LEU A 39 -7.65 1.87 -1.55
N TYR A 40 -7.36 1.91 -2.85
CA TYR A 40 -8.25 2.44 -3.88
C TYR A 40 -8.56 1.39 -4.94
N ASP A 41 -9.81 1.42 -5.41
CA ASP A 41 -10.26 0.73 -6.62
C ASP A 41 -10.55 1.80 -7.66
N LYS A 42 -9.59 2.00 -8.58
CA LYS A 42 -9.54 3.16 -9.48
C LYS A 42 -9.55 4.45 -8.67
N ASP A 43 -10.60 5.26 -8.80
CA ASP A 43 -10.74 6.54 -8.09
C ASP A 43 -11.60 6.44 -6.82
N ARG A 44 -12.09 5.24 -6.49
CA ARG A 44 -12.90 5.00 -5.30
C ARG A 44 -12.02 4.58 -4.13
N LEU A 45 -12.07 5.33 -3.03
CA LEU A 45 -11.51 4.91 -1.76
C LEU A 45 -12.27 3.67 -1.27
N VAL A 46 -11.53 2.57 -1.05
CA VAL A 46 -12.07 1.32 -0.48
C VAL A 46 -11.96 1.39 1.04
N THR A 47 -10.76 1.64 1.56
CA THR A 47 -10.50 1.76 2.99
C THR A 47 -9.19 2.50 3.27
N GLY A 48 -9.10 3.16 4.43
CA GLY A 48 -7.81 3.53 5.00
C GLY A 48 -7.08 2.29 5.53
N ILE A 49 -5.75 2.30 5.50
CA ILE A 49 -4.91 1.23 6.04
C ILE A 49 -4.30 1.72 7.36
N ASP A 50 -4.70 1.07 8.47
CA ASP A 50 -4.25 1.37 9.82
C ASP A 50 -3.75 0.11 10.55
N GLY A 51 -2.82 0.28 11.49
CA GLY A 51 -2.25 -0.83 12.26
C GLY A 51 -1.14 -1.57 11.52
N ASP A 52 0.10 -1.35 11.95
CA ASP A 52 1.30 -1.90 11.31
C ASP A 52 1.44 -3.42 11.49
N ASP A 53 0.80 -3.98 12.53
CA ASP A 53 0.77 -5.40 12.88
C ASP A 53 -0.27 -6.20 12.07
N ARG A 54 -1.22 -5.54 11.39
CA ARG A 54 -2.24 -6.20 10.60
C ARG A 54 -1.66 -6.73 9.30
N MET A 55 -2.18 -7.87 8.84
CA MET A 55 -1.84 -8.41 7.53
C MET A 55 -2.55 -7.62 6.42
N LEU A 56 -1.91 -7.47 5.26
CA LEU A 56 -2.49 -6.84 4.08
C LEU A 56 -3.83 -7.49 3.68
N GLY A 57 -3.94 -8.81 3.81
CA GLY A 57 -5.16 -9.56 3.54
C GLY A 57 -6.36 -9.17 4.41
N TYR A 58 -6.13 -8.59 5.59
CA TYR A 58 -7.20 -8.08 6.47
C TYR A 58 -8.07 -7.04 5.75
N PHE A 59 -7.46 -6.22 4.89
CA PHE A 59 -8.14 -5.17 4.12
C PHE A 59 -8.82 -5.70 2.85
N SER A 60 -8.81 -7.03 2.63
CA SER A 60 -9.40 -7.71 1.46
C SER A 60 -9.05 -7.05 0.12
N PRO A 61 -7.75 -6.82 -0.19
CA PRO A 61 -7.36 -6.24 -1.46
C PRO A 61 -7.62 -7.22 -2.61
N GLU A 62 -8.19 -6.69 -3.68
CA GLU A 62 -8.36 -7.38 -4.95
C GLU A 62 -7.24 -7.01 -5.93
N ASP A 63 -7.08 -7.84 -6.96
CA ASP A 63 -6.09 -7.61 -8.00
C ASP A 63 -6.30 -6.24 -8.66
N TYR A 64 -5.20 -5.56 -8.97
CA TYR A 64 -5.16 -4.24 -9.61
C TYR A 64 -5.71 -3.06 -8.78
N MET A 65 -5.99 -3.24 -7.49
CA MET A 65 -6.19 -2.11 -6.58
C MET A 65 -4.89 -1.33 -6.35
N GLU A 66 -5.04 -0.06 -6.00
CA GLU A 66 -3.94 0.89 -5.83
C GLU A 66 -3.72 1.22 -4.36
N LEU A 67 -2.44 1.35 -3.98
CA LEU A 67 -2.03 2.00 -2.75
C LEU A 67 -1.74 3.47 -3.05
N ARG A 68 -2.33 4.37 -2.27
CA ARG A 68 -2.13 5.82 -2.34
C ARG A 68 -1.78 6.39 -0.97
#